data_AF-A0A085WG40-F1
#
_entry.id   AF-A0A085WG40-F1
#
_cell.length_a   1.000
_cell.length_b   1.000
_cell.length_c   1.000
_cell.angle_alpha   90.00
_cell.angle_beta   90.00
_cell.angle_gamma   90.00
#
_symmetry.space_group_name_H-M   'P 1'
#
loop_
_entity.id
_entity.type
_entity.pdbx_description
1 polymer ?
#
loop_
_entity_poly.entity_id
_entity_poly.type
_entity_poly.pdbx_seq_one_letter_code
_entity_poly.pdbx_strand_id
1 'polypeptide(L)'
;MDARLKGGFLSLAAVLVAAGCIISQDELAGRACSFDADCPESYTCAGPEGLRTCEVIYPPSTSSADAGTPDAGPVPTYCNDVQPILAASCVSNCHGAVTTGSGQTDFRLDYYEGEAGQPKGAKDMAARIKARAFDQRSMPPLNSPQPTDVQRAVLARWVTAGAPLCDGGTP
;
A
#
# COMPACT_ATOMS: atom_id res chain seq x y z
N MET A 1 71.55 42.88 -1.14
CA MET A 1 70.11 43.15 -0.95
C MET A 1 69.39 42.11 -1.78
N ASP A 2 68.78 41.14 -1.08
CA ASP A 2 67.54 40.43 -1.44
C ASP A 2 67.54 39.58 -2.74
N ALA A 3 67.11 38.32 -2.80
CA ALA A 3 66.45 37.43 -1.85
C ALA A 3 66.50 35.99 -2.41
N ARG A 4 66.49 35.00 -1.49
CA ARG A 4 65.69 33.75 -1.43
C ARG A 4 65.45 32.92 -2.72
N LEU A 5 65.25 31.60 -2.74
CA LEU A 5 65.40 30.43 -1.88
C LEU A 5 64.61 29.33 -2.65
N LYS A 6 65.19 28.12 -2.76
CA LYS A 6 64.53 26.80 -2.84
C LYS A 6 63.59 26.45 -4.01
N GLY A 7 63.88 25.26 -4.54
CA GLY A 7 62.90 24.18 -4.47
C GLY A 7 62.55 23.56 -5.81
N GLY A 8 63.35 22.58 -6.24
CA GLY A 8 62.93 21.65 -7.28
C GLY A 8 61.71 20.87 -6.80
N PHE A 9 60.60 21.00 -7.53
CA PHE A 9 59.44 20.15 -7.36
C PHE A 9 59.48 19.07 -8.44
N LEU A 10 60.07 17.92 -8.12
CA LEU A 10 59.74 16.67 -8.79
C LEU A 10 58.28 16.36 -8.44
N SER A 11 57.37 16.51 -9.39
CA SER A 11 56.00 16.02 -9.28
C SER A 11 56.01 14.50 -9.33
N LEU A 12 56.02 13.87 -8.16
CA LEU A 12 55.79 12.44 -8.00
C LEU A 12 54.28 12.18 -8.17
N ALA A 13 53.86 11.76 -9.36
CA ALA A 13 52.49 11.33 -9.60
C ALA A 13 52.27 9.97 -8.92
N ALA A 14 51.66 9.98 -7.73
CA ALA A 14 51.21 8.76 -7.07
C ALA A 14 49.99 8.20 -7.82
N VAL A 15 50.18 7.10 -8.54
CA VAL A 15 49.08 6.31 -9.11
C VAL A 15 48.43 5.53 -7.95
N LEU A 16 47.30 6.02 -7.46
CA LEU A 16 46.43 5.30 -6.53
C LEU A 16 45.71 4.19 -7.32
N VAL A 17 46.26 2.97 -7.26
CA VAL A 17 45.53 1.76 -7.67
C VAL A 17 44.54 1.43 -6.55
N ALA A 18 43.28 1.83 -6.71
CA ALA A 18 42.20 1.33 -5.86
C ALA A 18 41.98 -0.15 -6.20
N ALA A 19 42.52 -1.05 -5.40
CA ALA A 19 42.10 -2.45 -5.40
C ALA A 19 40.67 -2.50 -4.85
N GLY A 20 39.69 -2.41 -5.76
CA GLY A 20 38.30 -2.72 -5.41
C GLY A 20 38.21 -4.22 -5.13
N CYS A 21 37.97 -4.61 -3.88
CA CYS A 21 37.58 -5.97 -3.55
C CYS A 21 36.19 -6.22 -4.15
N ILE A 22 36.14 -6.83 -5.33
CA ILE A 22 34.93 -7.40 -5.88
C ILE A 22 34.69 -8.67 -5.05
N ILE A 23 33.83 -8.60 -4.03
CA ILE A 23 33.38 -9.82 -3.34
C ILE A 23 32.43 -10.51 -4.30
N SER A 24 32.94 -11.50 -5.04
CA SER A 24 32.12 -12.36 -5.88
C SER A 24 31.16 -13.12 -4.96
N GLN A 25 29.86 -13.00 -5.23
CA GLN A 25 28.79 -13.75 -4.53
C GLN A 25 29.05 -15.27 -4.55
N ASP A 26 29.82 -15.76 -5.53
CA ASP A 26 30.27 -17.14 -5.68
C ASP A 26 31.31 -17.62 -4.65
N GLU A 27 31.95 -16.71 -3.90
CA GLU A 27 32.94 -17.08 -2.87
C GLU A 27 32.30 -17.31 -1.49
N LEU A 28 31.06 -16.84 -1.29
CA LEU A 28 30.29 -16.98 -0.05
C LEU A 28 29.32 -18.17 -0.09
N ALA A 29 28.69 -18.42 -1.23
CA ALA A 29 27.88 -19.62 -1.44
C ALA A 29 28.81 -20.85 -1.57
N GLY A 30 28.67 -21.82 -0.68
CA GLY A 30 29.56 -23.00 -0.68
C GLY A 30 30.72 -22.94 0.33
N ARG A 31 30.86 -21.85 1.11
CA ARG A 31 31.82 -21.77 2.21
C ARG A 31 31.45 -22.77 3.30
N ALA A 32 32.42 -23.58 3.75
CA ALA A 32 32.20 -24.52 4.85
C ALA A 32 31.83 -23.78 6.15
N CYS A 33 30.84 -24.31 6.87
CA CYS A 33 30.33 -23.75 8.11
C CYS A 33 30.01 -24.86 9.11
N SER A 34 29.96 -24.53 10.40
CA SER A 34 29.46 -25.44 11.44
C SER A 34 28.14 -24.95 12.03
N PHE A 35 27.99 -23.62 12.13
CA PHE A 35 26.83 -22.93 12.67
C PHE A 35 26.38 -21.79 11.76
N ASP A 36 25.12 -21.36 11.89
CA ASP A 36 24.58 -20.23 11.11
C ASP A 36 25.37 -18.92 11.33
N ALA A 37 25.94 -18.73 12.52
CA ALA A 37 26.77 -17.57 12.84
C ALA A 37 28.11 -17.53 12.07
N ASP A 38 28.52 -18.65 11.45
CA ASP A 38 29.70 -18.70 10.57
C ASP A 38 29.40 -18.13 9.18
N CYS A 39 28.12 -17.92 8.87
CA CYS A 39 27.62 -17.42 7.60
C CYS A 39 27.22 -15.93 7.70
N PRO A 40 27.29 -15.17 6.59
CA PRO A 40 26.77 -13.81 6.52
C PRO A 40 25.26 -13.77 6.81
N GLU A 41 24.74 -12.60 7.21
CA GLU A 41 23.34 -12.42 7.66
C GLU A 41 22.26 -12.91 6.66
N SER A 42 22.58 -13.05 5.38
CA SER A 42 21.67 -13.53 4.34
C SER A 42 21.83 -15.02 3.99
N TYR A 43 22.59 -15.78 4.77
CA TYR A 43 22.93 -17.19 4.51
C TYR A 43 22.72 -18.04 5.78
N THR A 44 22.41 -19.32 5.58
CA THR A 44 22.29 -20.33 6.64
C THR A 44 23.25 -21.48 6.38
N CYS A 45 23.69 -22.14 7.45
CA CYS A 45 24.58 -23.29 7.35
C CYS A 45 23.77 -24.57 7.08
N ALA A 46 23.70 -24.97 5.81
CA ALA A 46 22.88 -26.10 5.35
C ALA A 46 23.75 -27.31 4.98
N GLY A 47 23.21 -28.52 5.21
CA GLY A 47 23.81 -29.80 4.81
C GLY A 47 24.05 -30.81 5.94
N PRO A 48 24.58 -32.00 5.62
CA PRO A 48 24.94 -33.02 6.60
C PRO A 48 26.20 -32.61 7.40
N GLU A 49 26.30 -33.08 8.64
CA GLU A 49 27.44 -32.77 9.52
C GLU A 49 28.78 -33.11 8.84
N GLY A 50 29.71 -32.15 8.85
CA GLY A 50 31.03 -32.28 8.20
C GLY A 50 31.07 -31.91 6.71
N LEU A 51 29.93 -31.66 6.06
CA LEU A 51 29.85 -31.21 4.66
C LEU A 51 28.91 -30.00 4.50
N ARG A 52 28.67 -29.26 5.58
CA ARG A 52 27.78 -28.11 5.56
C ARG A 52 28.42 -26.92 4.86
N THR A 53 27.60 -26.17 4.15
CA THR A 53 28.01 -24.95 3.48
C THR A 53 27.01 -23.82 3.68
N CYS A 54 27.49 -22.58 3.66
CA CYS A 54 26.63 -21.41 3.66
C CYS A 54 25.81 -21.38 2.37
N GLU A 55 24.49 -21.51 2.50
CA GLU A 55 23.51 -21.42 1.42
C GLU A 55 22.65 -20.17 1.62
N VAL A 56 22.27 -19.51 0.52
CA VAL A 56 21.44 -18.31 0.55
C VAL A 56 20.06 -18.65 1.12
N ILE A 57 19.58 -17.86 2.08
CA ILE A 57 18.19 -17.94 2.55
C ILE A 57 17.31 -17.31 1.47
N TYR A 58 16.70 -18.15 0.61
CA TYR A 58 15.68 -17.70 -0.36
C TYR A 58 14.28 -18.20 0.05
N PRO A 59 13.25 -17.32 0.04
CA PRO A 59 13.33 -15.87 -0.14
C PRO A 59 13.94 -15.19 1.10
N PRO A 60 14.56 -13.99 0.95
CA PRO A 60 15.06 -13.24 2.10
C PRO A 60 13.93 -13.05 3.11
N SER A 61 14.25 -13.25 4.38
CA SER A 61 13.36 -13.00 5.51
C SER A 61 12.61 -11.69 5.27
N THR A 62 11.28 -11.77 5.24
CA THR A 62 10.35 -10.65 4.96
C THR A 62 10.37 -9.56 6.04
N SER A 63 11.44 -9.45 6.82
CA SER A 63 11.68 -8.39 7.81
C SER A 63 12.03 -7.05 7.18
N SER A 64 12.29 -7.01 5.87
CA SER A 64 12.22 -5.77 5.09
C SER A 64 10.97 -5.79 4.23
N ALA A 65 9.92 -5.14 4.72
CA ALA A 65 8.70 -4.89 3.97
C ALA A 65 8.99 -3.92 2.81
N ASP A 66 9.46 -4.44 1.68
CA ASP A 66 9.39 -3.77 0.38
C ASP A 66 8.45 -4.52 -0.58
N ALA A 67 7.48 -5.26 -0.01
CA ALA A 67 6.24 -5.49 -0.74
C ALA A 67 5.57 -4.11 -0.85
N GLY A 68 5.86 -3.39 -1.94
CA GLY A 68 5.10 -2.20 -2.31
C GLY A 68 3.62 -2.48 -2.12
N THR A 69 2.85 -1.45 -1.72
CA THR A 69 1.42 -1.58 -1.44
C THR A 69 0.76 -2.49 -2.46
N PRO A 70 0.14 -3.62 -2.05
CA PRO A 70 -0.46 -4.54 -3.01
C PRO A 70 -1.37 -3.72 -3.92
N ASP A 71 -1.16 -3.83 -5.23
CA ASP A 71 -2.00 -3.18 -6.22
C ASP A 71 -3.44 -3.64 -5.95
N ALA A 72 -4.23 -2.78 -5.32
CA ALA A 72 -5.58 -3.08 -4.86
C ALA A 72 -6.58 -3.17 -6.03
N GLY A 73 -6.06 -3.27 -7.25
CA GLY A 73 -6.79 -3.28 -8.50
C GLY A 73 -7.24 -1.88 -8.91
N PRO A 74 -8.06 -1.79 -9.97
CA PRO A 74 -8.62 -0.53 -10.45
C PRO A 74 -9.30 0.27 -9.34
N VAL A 75 -9.26 1.59 -9.46
CA VAL A 75 -9.99 2.50 -8.57
C VAL A 75 -11.49 2.22 -8.75
N PRO A 76 -12.24 1.92 -7.66
CA PRO A 76 -13.66 1.65 -7.78
C PRO A 76 -14.41 2.94 -8.17
N THR A 77 -15.50 2.79 -8.91
CA THR A 77 -16.37 3.88 -9.34
C THR A 77 -17.75 3.77 -8.69
N TYR A 78 -18.50 4.88 -8.67
CA TYR A 78 -19.87 4.88 -8.19
C TYR A 78 -20.74 3.92 -8.99
N CYS A 79 -20.73 4.03 -10.32
CA CYS A 79 -21.66 3.33 -11.20
C CYS A 79 -21.49 1.81 -11.16
N ASN A 80 -20.24 1.33 -11.20
CA ASN A 80 -19.96 -0.09 -11.35
C ASN A 80 -19.80 -0.81 -10.00
N ASP A 81 -19.19 -0.15 -9.00
CA ASP A 81 -18.72 -0.84 -7.80
C ASP A 81 -19.48 -0.43 -6.54
N VAL A 82 -19.79 0.86 -6.37
CA VAL A 82 -20.32 1.38 -5.11
C VAL A 82 -21.83 1.44 -5.07
N GLN A 83 -22.50 1.84 -6.15
CA GLN A 83 -23.95 1.92 -6.21
C GLN A 83 -24.62 0.57 -5.85
N PRO A 84 -24.17 -0.60 -6.35
CA PRO A 84 -24.77 -1.88 -5.98
C PRO A 84 -24.67 -2.17 -4.47
N ILE A 85 -23.54 -1.78 -3.84
CA ILE A 85 -23.33 -1.95 -2.39
C ILE A 85 -24.28 -1.04 -1.60
N LEU A 86 -24.36 0.24 -1.98
CA LEU A 86 -25.25 1.20 -1.32
C LEU A 86 -26.72 0.80 -1.47
N ALA A 87 -27.13 0.35 -2.66
CA ALA A 87 -28.49 -0.10 -2.92
C ALA A 87 -28.88 -1.31 -2.05
N ALA A 88 -27.98 -2.29 -1.93
CA ALA A 88 -28.23 -3.51 -1.18
C ALA A 88 -28.25 -3.32 0.34
N SER A 89 -27.43 -2.40 0.86
CA SER A 89 -27.17 -2.30 2.32
C SER A 89 -27.65 -1.00 2.97
N CYS A 90 -27.79 0.08 2.22
CA CYS A 90 -27.96 1.43 2.80
C CYS A 90 -29.27 2.10 2.38
N VAL A 91 -29.72 1.89 1.14
CA VAL A 91 -30.83 2.63 0.54
C VAL A 91 -32.17 2.21 1.15
N SER A 92 -32.66 1.02 0.82
CA SER A 92 -33.96 0.46 1.26
C SER A 92 -34.96 1.50 1.81
N ASN A 93 -35.33 1.41 3.09
CA ASN A 93 -36.20 2.35 3.80
C ASN A 93 -35.42 3.36 4.67
N CYS A 94 -34.10 3.49 4.47
CA CYS A 94 -33.23 4.30 5.34
C CYS A 94 -32.68 5.53 4.62
N HIS A 95 -31.90 5.33 3.54
CA HIS A 95 -31.17 6.41 2.86
C HIS A 95 -31.49 6.50 1.37
N GLY A 96 -32.71 6.12 0.99
CA GLY A 96 -33.26 6.30 -0.36
C GLY A 96 -34.37 7.34 -0.40
N ALA A 97 -35.25 7.25 -1.40
CA ALA A 97 -36.48 8.07 -1.44
C ALA A 97 -37.37 7.87 -0.20
N VAL A 98 -37.34 6.67 0.39
CA VAL A 98 -38.05 6.32 1.63
C VAL A 98 -37.05 6.30 2.77
N THR A 99 -37.35 7.02 3.85
CA THR A 99 -36.42 7.25 4.97
C THR A 99 -36.99 6.83 6.32
N THR A 100 -38.09 6.07 6.35
CA THR A 100 -38.80 5.68 7.57
C THR A 100 -37.93 4.94 8.60
N GLY A 101 -36.87 4.25 8.17
CA GLY A 101 -35.91 3.55 9.02
C GLY A 101 -34.77 4.41 9.57
N SER A 102 -34.50 5.59 9.00
CA SER A 102 -33.39 6.47 9.44
C SER A 102 -33.84 7.84 9.94
N GLY A 103 -34.99 8.33 9.45
CA GLY A 103 -35.47 9.70 9.62
C GLY A 103 -34.62 10.76 8.93
N GLN A 104 -33.57 10.40 8.19
CA GLN A 104 -32.66 11.34 7.54
C GLN A 104 -33.16 11.68 6.14
N THR A 105 -33.51 12.94 5.90
CA THR A 105 -34.07 13.43 4.63
C THR A 105 -33.15 14.41 3.91
N ASP A 106 -32.04 14.82 4.53
CA ASP A 106 -31.08 15.80 4.01
C ASP A 106 -30.11 15.20 2.98
N PHE A 107 -30.06 13.87 2.86
CA PHE A 107 -29.29 13.17 1.85
C PHE A 107 -29.95 11.87 1.40
N ARG A 108 -29.54 11.40 0.23
CA ARG A 108 -29.88 10.09 -0.32
C ARG A 108 -28.64 9.44 -0.95
N LEU A 109 -28.62 8.11 -0.91
CA LEU A 109 -27.48 7.30 -1.36
C LEU A 109 -27.79 6.50 -2.63
N ASP A 110 -29.01 6.62 -3.17
CA ASP A 110 -29.47 5.97 -4.39
C ASP A 110 -29.20 6.78 -5.67
N TYR A 111 -28.56 7.93 -5.54
CA TYR A 111 -27.95 8.68 -6.64
C TYR A 111 -26.59 9.25 -6.24
N TYR A 112 -25.79 9.59 -7.24
CA TYR A 112 -24.43 10.09 -7.03
C TYR A 112 -24.40 11.51 -6.47
N GLU A 113 -25.10 12.44 -7.11
CA GLU A 113 -25.16 13.87 -6.78
C GLU A 113 -26.60 14.36 -7.00
N GLY A 114 -27.08 15.23 -6.12
CA GLY A 114 -28.42 15.81 -6.23
C GLY A 114 -28.41 17.07 -7.08
N GLU A 115 -29.52 17.39 -7.72
CA GLU A 115 -29.71 18.68 -8.40
C GLU A 115 -29.93 19.83 -7.40
N ALA A 116 -29.94 21.07 -7.89
CA ALA A 116 -30.20 22.23 -7.05
C ALA A 116 -31.55 22.12 -6.31
N GLY A 117 -31.49 22.18 -4.97
CA GLY A 117 -32.67 22.04 -4.11
C GLY A 117 -33.05 20.59 -3.80
N GLN A 118 -32.31 19.59 -4.30
CA GLN A 118 -32.46 18.20 -3.89
C GLN A 118 -31.57 17.87 -2.67
N PRO A 119 -31.86 16.76 -1.96
CA PRO A 119 -30.96 16.26 -0.93
C PRO A 119 -29.55 15.97 -1.48
N LYS A 120 -28.57 15.89 -0.58
CA LYS A 120 -27.20 15.53 -0.95
C LYS A 120 -27.11 14.11 -1.51
N GLY A 121 -26.23 13.90 -2.49
CA GLY A 121 -26.00 12.58 -3.07
C GLY A 121 -24.92 11.77 -2.38
N ALA A 122 -24.66 10.55 -2.86
CA ALA A 122 -23.61 9.69 -2.33
C ALA A 122 -22.21 10.34 -2.36
N LYS A 123 -21.90 11.15 -3.37
CA LYS A 123 -20.63 11.90 -3.51
C LYS A 123 -20.42 12.85 -2.34
N ASP A 124 -21.41 13.68 -2.03
CA ASP A 124 -21.36 14.63 -0.92
C ASP A 124 -21.26 13.93 0.44
N MET A 125 -21.79 12.71 0.52
CA MET A 125 -21.79 11.89 1.73
C MET A 125 -20.61 10.92 1.82
N ALA A 126 -19.71 10.90 0.82
CA ALA A 126 -18.62 9.93 0.66
C ALA A 126 -17.78 9.78 1.95
N ALA A 127 -17.31 10.89 2.52
CA ALA A 127 -16.52 10.85 3.76
C ALA A 127 -17.30 10.23 4.94
N ARG A 128 -18.60 10.53 5.05
CA ARG A 128 -19.46 9.98 6.10
C ARG A 128 -19.76 8.51 5.87
N ILE A 129 -19.92 8.08 4.62
CA ILE A 129 -20.05 6.67 4.25
C ILE A 129 -18.82 5.89 4.71
N LYS A 130 -17.61 6.35 4.38
CA LYS A 130 -16.37 5.70 4.86
C LYS A 130 -16.32 5.63 6.39
N ALA A 131 -16.56 6.76 7.06
CA ALA A 131 -16.49 6.83 8.51
C ALA A 131 -17.45 5.84 9.19
N ARG A 132 -18.69 5.72 8.70
CA ARG A 132 -19.74 4.92 9.36
C ARG A 132 -19.78 3.47 8.90
N ALA A 133 -19.47 3.20 7.63
CA ALA A 133 -19.52 1.87 7.05
C ALA A 133 -18.17 1.13 7.11
N PHE A 134 -17.04 1.83 7.04
CA PHE A 134 -15.72 1.19 7.08
C PHE A 134 -15.01 1.40 8.42
N ASP A 135 -14.80 2.65 8.84
CA ASP A 135 -13.97 2.94 10.01
C ASP A 135 -14.65 2.52 11.32
N GLN A 136 -15.90 2.91 11.53
CA GLN A 136 -16.65 2.64 12.76
C GLN A 136 -17.53 1.40 12.68
N ARG A 137 -17.84 0.93 11.46
CA ARG A 137 -18.82 -0.14 11.19
C ARG A 137 -20.15 0.03 11.97
N SER A 138 -20.56 1.27 12.16
CA SER A 138 -21.80 1.64 12.87
C SER A 138 -22.99 1.82 11.94
N MET A 139 -22.77 1.69 10.62
CA MET A 139 -23.81 1.57 9.61
C MET A 139 -23.49 0.42 8.63
N PRO A 140 -24.51 -0.29 8.13
CA PRO A 140 -25.92 -0.23 8.55
C PRO A 140 -26.14 -0.75 9.99
N PRO A 141 -27.30 -0.51 10.63
CA PRO A 141 -27.62 -1.07 11.95
C PRO A 141 -27.58 -2.62 11.93
N LEU A 142 -27.26 -3.25 13.06
CA LEU A 142 -26.98 -4.70 13.15
C LEU A 142 -28.06 -5.61 12.53
N ASN A 143 -29.33 -5.20 12.55
CA ASN A 143 -30.46 -5.98 12.01
C ASN A 143 -30.85 -5.61 10.57
N SER A 144 -29.98 -4.90 9.85
CA SER A 144 -30.14 -4.53 8.44
C SER A 144 -29.10 -5.25 7.57
N PRO A 145 -29.36 -5.42 6.25
CA PRO A 145 -28.40 -6.06 5.34
C PRO A 145 -27.01 -5.41 5.43
N GLN A 146 -26.01 -6.20 5.81
CA GLN A 146 -24.64 -5.71 6.03
C GLN A 146 -23.78 -5.89 4.79
N PRO A 147 -22.96 -4.90 4.40
CA PRO A 147 -21.91 -5.13 3.41
C PRO A 147 -20.82 -6.01 4.02
N THR A 148 -20.24 -6.87 3.18
CA THR A 148 -19.07 -7.70 3.52
C THR A 148 -17.83 -6.83 3.73
N ASP A 149 -16.78 -7.40 4.33
CA ASP A 149 -15.52 -6.66 4.53
C ASP A 149 -14.88 -6.22 3.21
N VAL A 150 -14.99 -7.04 2.16
CA VAL A 150 -14.53 -6.70 0.80
C VAL A 150 -15.32 -5.50 0.25
N GLN A 151 -16.65 -5.50 0.41
CA GLN A 151 -17.49 -4.39 -0.02
C GLN A 151 -17.18 -3.10 0.77
N ARG A 152 -16.94 -3.20 2.08
CA ARG A 152 -16.54 -2.03 2.89
C ARG A 152 -15.19 -1.48 2.43
N ALA A 153 -14.24 -2.34 2.07
CA ALA A 153 -12.96 -1.91 1.51
C ALA A 153 -13.12 -1.21 0.15
N VAL A 154 -14.03 -1.67 -0.71
CA VAL A 154 -14.42 -0.97 -1.95
C VAL A 154 -14.93 0.44 -1.66
N LEU A 155 -15.85 0.60 -0.70
CA LEU A 155 -16.35 1.91 -0.28
C LEU A 155 -15.18 2.82 0.19
N ALA A 156 -14.29 2.31 1.04
CA ALA A 156 -13.16 3.09 1.55
C ALA A 156 -12.19 3.54 0.45
N ARG A 157 -11.91 2.67 -0.53
CA ARG A 157 -11.06 2.97 -1.68
C ARG A 157 -11.68 4.00 -2.60
N TRP A 158 -12.97 3.87 -2.91
CA TRP A 158 -13.71 4.86 -3.71
C TRP A 158 -13.64 6.25 -3.08
N VAL A 159 -13.88 6.36 -1.77
CA VAL A 159 -13.81 7.65 -1.05
C VAL A 159 -12.38 8.20 -1.06
N THR A 160 -11.37 7.36 -0.81
CA THR A 160 -9.95 7.77 -0.85
C THR A 160 -9.54 8.28 -2.23
N ALA A 161 -10.11 7.72 -3.29
CA ALA A 161 -9.84 8.12 -4.67
C ALA A 161 -10.64 9.36 -5.13
N GLY A 162 -11.33 10.06 -4.23
CA GLY A 162 -12.11 11.25 -4.56
C GLY A 162 -13.52 10.96 -5.06
N ALA A 163 -14.04 9.75 -4.78
CA ALA A 163 -15.39 9.33 -5.11
C ALA A 163 -15.78 9.49 -6.59
N PRO A 164 -15.03 8.89 -7.55
CA PRO A 164 -15.33 9.02 -8.98
C PRO A 164 -16.71 8.45 -9.35
N LEU A 165 -17.38 9.07 -10.33
CA LEU A 165 -18.72 8.68 -10.80
C LEU A 165 -18.69 7.36 -11.58
N CYS A 166 -18.23 7.35 -12.82
CA CYS A 166 -18.05 6.14 -13.66
C CYS A 166 -16.62 6.13 -14.26
N ASP A 167 -16.28 5.13 -15.07
CA ASP A 167 -14.97 5.00 -15.72
C ASP A 167 -14.60 6.26 -16.53
N GLY A 168 -13.44 6.88 -16.21
CA GLY A 168 -12.90 8.05 -16.92
C GLY A 168 -13.37 9.42 -16.41
N GLY A 169 -13.90 9.49 -15.20
CA GLY A 169 -14.61 10.65 -14.66
C GLY A 169 -14.05 12.04 -14.98
N THR A 170 -14.92 12.89 -15.51
CA THR A 170 -15.10 14.27 -15.01
C THR A 170 -16.59 14.62 -15.14
N PRO A 171 -17.14 15.48 -14.26
CA PRO A 171 -18.48 16.04 -14.44
C PRO A 171 -18.65 16.72 -15.80
#